data_AF-A0A7J3SKY9-F1
#
_entry.id   AF-A0A7J3SKY9-F1
#
_cell.length_a   1.000
_cell.length_b   1.000
_cell.length_c   1.000
_cell.angle_alpha   90.00
_cell.angle_beta   90.00
_cell.angle_gamma   90.00
#
_symmetry.space_group_name_H-M   'P 1'
#
loop_
_entity.id
_entity.type
_entity.pdbx_description
1 polymer ?
#
loop_
_entity_poly.entity_id
_entity_poly.type
_entity_poly.pdbx_seq_one_letter_code
_entity_poly.pdbx_strand_id
1 'polypeptide(L)'
;MLQESCPICGSPLYKLKSGDIVCPIHGKVAIVSNESEAIEESSAPLFVRIEEKILKQLDVLSEDIGKTSSYEDDVKLSMAIGGWLEVIEKLRFLRKESKEKD
;
A
#
# COMPACT_ATOMS: atom_id res chain seq x y z
N MET A 1 17.84 12.77 -28.07
CA MET A 1 16.60 13.15 -27.37
C MET A 1 15.62 12.01 -27.56
N LEU A 2 15.05 11.49 -26.49
CA LEU A 2 13.93 10.54 -26.60
C LEU A 2 12.64 11.35 -26.86
N GLN A 3 11.63 10.74 -27.49
CA GLN A 3 10.33 11.38 -27.68
C GLN A 3 9.56 11.57 -26.36
N GLU A 4 10.01 10.92 -25.29
CA GLU A 4 9.37 10.96 -23.99
C GLU A 4 9.88 12.11 -23.11
N SER A 5 8.95 12.70 -22.37
CA SER A 5 9.19 13.79 -21.43
C SER A 5 9.03 13.28 -20.01
N CYS A 6 9.77 13.87 -19.06
CA CYS A 6 9.70 13.51 -17.66
C CYS A 6 8.26 13.67 -17.13
N PRO A 7 7.66 12.65 -16.51
CA PRO A 7 6.28 12.72 -16.04
C PRO A 7 6.08 13.69 -14.87
N ILE A 8 7.17 14.08 -14.19
CA ILE A 8 7.14 14.99 -13.03
C ILE A 8 7.17 16.47 -13.47
N CYS A 9 7.89 16.81 -14.54
CA CYS A 9 8.17 18.20 -14.89
C CYS A 9 8.09 18.55 -16.38
N GLY A 10 7.77 17.58 -17.24
CA GLY A 10 7.66 17.78 -18.68
C GLY A 10 8.99 18.04 -19.41
N SER A 11 10.14 17.97 -18.72
CA SER A 11 11.46 18.17 -19.34
C SER A 11 11.83 16.98 -20.24
N PRO A 12 12.49 17.19 -21.40
CA PRO A 12 12.89 16.09 -22.29
C PRO A 12 13.81 15.08 -21.60
N LEU A 13 13.56 13.78 -21.79
CA LEU A 13 14.41 12.74 -21.23
C LEU A 13 15.65 12.48 -22.09
N TYR A 14 16.75 12.12 -21.42
CA TYR A 14 18.03 11.81 -22.02
C TYR A 14 18.43 10.36 -21.73
N LYS A 15 18.93 9.66 -22.75
CA LYS A 15 19.50 8.32 -22.59
C LYS A 15 21.02 8.44 -22.44
N LEU A 16 21.56 7.93 -21.34
CA LEU A 16 23.00 7.86 -21.11
C LEU A 16 23.61 6.69 -21.88
N LYS A 17 24.94 6.72 -22.06
CA LYS A 17 25.69 5.64 -22.70
C LYS A 17 25.60 4.30 -21.95
N SER A 18 25.28 4.33 -20.65
CA SER A 18 25.00 3.15 -19.82
C SER A 18 23.67 2.47 -20.15
N GLY A 19 22.79 3.12 -20.92
CA GLY A 19 21.43 2.65 -21.20
C GLY A 19 20.36 3.25 -20.27
N ASP A 20 20.76 3.90 -19.18
CA ASP A 20 19.85 4.58 -18.26
C ASP A 20 19.17 5.78 -18.91
N ILE A 21 17.90 6.01 -18.55
CA ILE A 21 17.14 7.20 -18.97
C ILE A 21 17.07 8.16 -17.79
N VAL A 22 17.30 9.44 -18.03
CA VAL A 22 17.52 10.45 -17.00
C VAL A 22 16.84 11.76 -17.37
N CYS A 23 16.17 12.35 -16.38
CA CYS A 23 15.74 13.74 -16.38
C CYS A 23 16.87 14.60 -15.79
N PRO A 24 17.28 15.71 -16.45
CA PRO A 24 18.35 16.58 -15.93
C PRO A 24 17.98 17.28 -14.62
N ILE A 25 16.69 17.33 -14.27
CA ILE A 25 16.18 18.00 -13.07
C ILE A 25 15.99 17.00 -11.92
N HIS A 26 15.42 15.81 -12.18
CA HIS A 26 14.98 14.86 -11.16
C HIS A 26 15.82 13.57 -11.07
N GLY A 27 16.75 13.34 -12.01
CA GLY A 27 17.60 12.16 -12.01
C GLY A 27 17.03 11.00 -12.84
N LYS A 28 17.44 9.75 -12.52
CA LYS A 28 17.08 8.56 -13.31
C LYS A 28 15.56 8.38 -13.40
N VAL A 29 15.07 8.12 -14.60
CA VAL A 29 13.67 7.88 -14.92
C VAL A 29 13.60 6.53 -15.62
N ALA A 30 12.96 5.54 -15.00
CA ALA A 30 12.68 4.27 -15.65
C ALA A 30 11.48 4.45 -16.59
N ILE A 31 11.70 4.32 -17.90
CA ILE A 31 10.60 4.20 -18.86
C ILE A 31 10.16 2.74 -18.83
N VAL A 32 8.98 2.49 -18.27
CA VAL A 32 8.37 1.16 -18.19
C VAL A 32 7.63 0.92 -19.52
N SER A 33 8.25 0.16 -20.43
CA SER A 33 7.69 -0.09 -21.77
C SER A 33 6.77 -1.32 -21.87
N ASN A 34 6.35 -1.93 -20.77
CA ASN A 34 5.34 -2.99 -20.80
C ASN A 34 4.52 -2.95 -19.49
N GLU A 35 3.20 -2.85 -19.64
CA GLU A 35 2.20 -2.82 -18.55
C GLU A 35 2.18 -4.08 -17.67
N SER A 36 3.00 -5.10 -17.96
CA SER A 36 2.91 -6.43 -17.36
C SER A 36 4.01 -6.80 -16.35
N GLU A 37 5.07 -5.99 -16.17
CA GLU A 37 6.21 -6.36 -15.29
C GLU A 37 6.60 -5.28 -14.26
N ALA A 38 5.80 -4.23 -14.08
CA ALA A 38 6.07 -3.19 -13.06
C ALA A 38 5.35 -3.40 -11.72
N ILE A 39 4.57 -4.48 -11.58
CA ILE A 39 3.70 -4.69 -10.42
C ILE A 39 4.42 -5.44 -9.28
N GLU A 40 5.47 -6.20 -9.57
CA GLU A 40 5.96 -7.19 -8.59
C GLU A 40 6.84 -6.64 -7.46
N GLU A 41 7.54 -5.50 -7.62
CA GLU A 41 8.47 -5.05 -6.57
C GLU A 41 7.91 -3.93 -5.65
N SER A 42 6.74 -3.36 -5.96
CA SER A 42 6.17 -2.28 -5.13
C SER A 42 4.65 -2.35 -4.91
N SER A 43 3.98 -3.48 -5.14
CA SER A 43 2.54 -3.57 -4.91
C SER A 43 2.11 -4.91 -4.32
N ALA A 44 2.28 -5.05 -3.00
CA ALA A 44 1.34 -5.91 -2.30
C ALA A 44 -0.08 -5.41 -2.64
N PRO A 45 -1.03 -6.28 -3.05
CA PRO A 45 -2.39 -5.89 -3.37
C PRO A 45 -2.91 -4.94 -2.30
N LEU A 46 -3.63 -3.87 -2.67
CA LEU A 46 -4.14 -2.88 -1.72
C LEU A 46 -4.77 -3.53 -0.47
N PHE A 47 -5.49 -4.64 -0.66
CA PHE A 47 -6.05 -5.48 0.40
C PHE A 47 -5.01 -6.01 1.40
N VAL A 48 -3.84 -6.49 0.94
CA VAL A 48 -2.74 -6.95 1.81
C VAL A 48 -2.25 -5.79 2.69
N ARG A 49 -1.99 -4.63 2.09
CA ARG A 49 -1.47 -3.46 2.82
C ARG A 49 -2.44 -2.96 3.89
N ILE A 50 -3.73 -2.93 3.56
CA ILE A 50 -4.77 -2.52 4.50
C ILE A 50 -4.88 -3.57 5.62
N GLU A 51 -4.91 -4.86 5.28
CA GLU A 51 -4.96 -5.96 6.27
C GLU A 51 -3.77 -5.90 7.24
N GLU A 52 -2.54 -5.74 6.74
CA GLU A 52 -1.34 -5.57 7.57
C GLU A 52 -1.42 -4.36 8.49
N LYS A 53 -1.93 -3.22 8.01
CA LYS A 53 -2.05 -2.00 8.83
C LYS A 53 -3.08 -2.18 9.95
N ILE A 54 -4.20 -2.84 9.66
CA ILE A 54 -5.23 -3.12 10.68
C ILE A 54 -4.71 -4.13 11.71
N LEU A 55 -4.01 -5.18 11.27
CA LEU A 55 -3.42 -6.17 12.18
C LEU A 55 -2.40 -5.54 13.13
N LYS A 56 -1.53 -4.65 12.64
CA LYS A 56 -0.60 -3.88 13.50
C LYS A 56 -1.33 -3.00 14.51
N GLN A 57 -2.42 -2.35 14.09
CA GLN A 57 -3.22 -1.54 15.00
C GLN A 57 -3.91 -2.41 16.07
N LEU A 58 -4.41 -3.58 15.68
CA LEU A 58 -5.03 -4.54 16.59
C LEU A 58 -4.05 -5.07 17.64
N ASP A 59 -2.80 -5.33 17.24
CA ASP A 59 -1.74 -5.77 18.13
C ASP A 59 -1.53 -4.74 19.25
N VAL A 60 -1.34 -3.47 18.87
CA VAL A 60 -1.21 -2.34 19.82
C VAL A 60 -2.43 -2.22 20.73
N LEU A 61 -3.65 -2.23 20.16
CA LEU A 61 -4.87 -2.12 20.96
C LEU A 61 -5.05 -3.32 21.90
N SER A 62 -4.62 -4.52 21.51
CA SER A 62 -4.73 -5.72 22.34
C SER A 62 -3.80 -5.69 23.54
N GLU A 63 -2.63 -5.07 23.39
CA GLU A 63 -1.69 -4.88 24.50
C GLU A 63 -2.23 -3.94 25.58
N ASP A 64 -3.13 -3.04 25.23
CA ASP A 64 -3.70 -2.05 26.14
C ASP A 64 -4.89 -2.60 26.94
N ILE A 65 -5.47 -3.74 26.56
CA ILE A 65 -6.57 -4.37 27.30
C ILE A 65 -6.10 -4.74 28.72
N GLY A 66 -6.85 -4.30 29.72
CA GLY A 66 -6.56 -4.57 31.13
C GLY A 66 -5.45 -3.71 31.71
N LYS A 67 -4.88 -2.79 30.92
CA LYS A 67 -3.92 -1.76 31.35
C LYS A 67 -4.56 -0.37 31.44
N THR A 68 -5.82 -0.23 31.04
CA THR A 68 -6.50 1.06 31.06
C THR A 68 -6.87 1.51 32.47
N SER A 69 -7.15 2.81 32.63
CA SER A 69 -7.47 3.43 33.92
C SER A 69 -8.80 2.98 34.53
N SER A 70 -9.69 2.38 33.74
CA SER A 70 -11.01 1.97 34.20
C SER A 70 -11.58 0.82 33.37
N TYR A 71 -12.46 0.02 33.98
CA TYR A 71 -13.22 -1.02 33.27
C TYR A 71 -14.01 -0.46 32.07
N GLU A 72 -14.50 0.77 32.15
CA GLU A 72 -15.22 1.40 31.04
C GLU A 72 -14.31 1.64 29.82
N ASP A 73 -13.05 2.00 30.07
CA ASP A 73 -12.05 2.19 29.01
C ASP A 73 -11.67 0.84 28.37
N ASP A 74 -11.52 -0.22 29.16
CA ASP A 74 -11.32 -1.59 28.65
C ASP A 74 -12.49 -2.06 27.77
N VAL A 75 -13.74 -1.74 28.16
CA VAL A 75 -14.93 -2.07 27.36
C VAL A 75 -14.92 -1.29 26.03
N LYS A 76 -14.59 0.00 26.05
CA LYS A 76 -14.47 0.82 24.82
C LYS A 76 -13.38 0.27 23.89
N LEU A 77 -12.23 -0.12 24.46
CA LEU A 77 -11.13 -0.73 23.73
C LEU A 77 -11.53 -2.07 23.10
N SER A 78 -12.23 -2.91 23.86
CA SER A 78 -12.76 -4.19 23.39
C SER A 78 -13.76 -4.00 22.24
N MET A 79 -14.63 -2.99 22.32
CA MET A 79 -15.55 -2.65 21.23
C MET A 79 -14.81 -2.17 19.99
N ALA A 80 -13.77 -1.34 20.14
CA ALA A 80 -12.95 -0.88 19.02
C ALA A 80 -12.25 -2.06 18.31
N ILE A 81 -11.67 -2.99 19.07
CA ILE A 81 -11.07 -4.22 18.55
C ILE A 81 -12.11 -5.06 17.79
N GLY A 82 -13.30 -5.23 18.34
CA GLY A 82 -14.41 -5.90 17.66
C GLY A 82 -14.72 -5.27 16.30
N GLY A 83 -14.82 -3.94 16.25
CA GLY A 83 -15.04 -3.21 14.99
C GLY A 83 -13.93 -3.41 13.96
N TRP A 84 -12.66 -3.43 14.38
CA TRP A 84 -11.54 -3.70 13.47
C TRP A 84 -11.54 -5.14 12.93
N LEU A 85 -11.96 -6.13 13.73
CA LEU A 85 -12.11 -7.51 13.28
C LEU A 85 -13.20 -7.66 12.21
N GLU A 86 -14.32 -6.96 12.36
CA GLU A 86 -15.37 -6.93 11.32
C GLU A 86 -14.87 -6.33 10.00
N VAL A 87 -14.02 -5.29 10.08
CA VAL A 87 -13.41 -4.70 8.88
C VAL A 87 -12.49 -5.70 8.18
N ILE A 88 -11.70 -6.49 8.93
CA ILE A 88 -10.88 -7.56 8.35
C ILE A 88 -11.74 -8.61 7.66
N GLU A 89 -12.85 -9.02 8.28
CA GLU A 89 -13.77 -9.98 7.69
C GLU A 89 -14.35 -9.49 6.36
N LYS A 90 -14.80 -8.22 6.32
CA LYS A 90 -15.28 -7.58 5.08
C LYS A 90 -14.20 -7.50 4.01
N LEU A 91 -12.96 -7.17 4.37
CA LEU A 91 -11.83 -7.14 3.43
C LEU A 91 -11.54 -8.52 2.84
N ARG A 92 -11.59 -9.57 3.65
CA ARG A 92 -11.40 -10.96 3.20
C ARG A 92 -12.52 -11.42 2.29
N PHE A 93 -13.76 -11.05 2.59
CA PHE A 93 -14.91 -11.31 1.73
C PHE A 93 -14.75 -10.65 0.35
N LEU A 94 -14.45 -9.34 0.32
CA LEU A 94 -14.22 -8.60 -0.93
C LEU A 94 -13.06 -9.18 -1.76
N ARG A 95 -11.97 -9.61 -1.10
CA ARG A 95 -10.87 -10.31 -1.77
C ARG A 95 -11.34 -11.62 -2.42
N LYS A 96 -12.20 -12.38 -1.74
CA LYS A 96 -12.73 -13.65 -2.28
C LYS A 96 -13.58 -13.40 -3.52
N GLU A 97 -14.51 -12.43 -3.47
CA GLU A 97 -15.34 -12.06 -4.63
C GLU A 97 -14.53 -11.54 -5.82
N SER A 98 -13.42 -10.83 -5.56
CA SER A 98 -12.54 -10.36 -6.65
C SER A 98 -11.84 -11.49 -7.39
N LYS A 99 -11.52 -12.61 -6.73
CA LYS A 99 -10.86 -13.77 -7.34
C LYS A 99 -11.79 -14.68 -8.15
N GLU A 100 -13.10 -14.57 -7.98
CA GLU A 100 -14.10 -15.37 -8.70
C GLU A 100 -14.56 -14.69 -10.00
N LYS A 101 -14.11 -13.45 -10.27
CA LYS A 101 -14.47 -12.67 -11.47
C LYS A 101 -13.38 -12.56 -12.53
N ASP A 102 -12.18 -13.06 -12.24
CA ASP A 102 -11.05 -13.19 -13.16
C ASP A 102 -10.94 -14.64 -13.65
#